data_AF-A0A920KXH1-F1
#
_entry.id   AF-A0A920KXH1-F1
#
_cell.length_a   1.000
_cell.length_b   1.000
_cell.length_c   1.000
_cell.angle_alpha   90.00
_cell.angle_beta   90.00
_cell.angle_gamma   90.00
#
_symmetry.space_group_name_H-M   'P 1'
#
loop_
_entity.id
_entity.type
_entity.pdbx_description
1 polymer ?
#
loop_
_entity_poly.entity_id
_entity_poly.type
_entity_poly.pdbx_seq_one_letter_code
_entity_poly.pdbx_strand_id
1 'polypeptide(L)'
;MQIKDKHLTLGCVLIYIWLWFLIPFYGAAQLSTRHYIPPIPGQYSQNQMFYNDESYLYISTPYPEARFTIKPIGQSANNWITGLVTSTNSFRVKVSNDEVGADPSNFENNYTFTDKGFEVTADRKFMFLYV
;
A
#
# COMPACT_ATOMS: atom_id res chain seq x y z
N MET A 1 -28.19 -46.63 16.42
CA MET A 1 -27.27 -45.99 15.45
C MET A 1 -27.76 -44.55 15.24
N GLN A 2 -27.43 -43.63 16.15
CA GLN A 2 -27.99 -42.24 16.19
C GLN A 2 -26.99 -41.20 16.74
N ILE A 3 -25.84 -41.63 17.27
CA ILE A 3 -24.85 -40.73 17.92
C ILE A 3 -23.88 -40.15 16.89
N LYS A 4 -23.52 -40.91 15.84
CA LYS A 4 -22.54 -40.49 14.83
C LYS A 4 -23.01 -39.29 13.99
N ASP A 5 -24.32 -39.20 13.71
CA ASP A 5 -24.89 -38.15 12.87
C ASP A 5 -24.92 -36.78 13.56
N LYS A 6 -25.15 -36.75 14.88
CA LYS A 6 -25.17 -35.51 15.67
C LYS A 6 -23.78 -34.85 15.76
N HIS A 7 -22.72 -35.65 15.91
CA HIS A 7 -21.35 -35.12 15.97
C HIS A 7 -20.89 -34.58 14.61
N LEU A 8 -21.29 -35.22 13.50
CA LEU A 8 -21.00 -34.74 12.15
C LEU A 8 -21.70 -33.39 11.86
N THR A 9 -22.95 -33.24 12.33
CA THR A 9 -23.74 -32.02 12.13
C THR A 9 -23.19 -30.87 12.98
N LEU A 10 -22.77 -31.13 14.22
CA LEU A 10 -22.15 -30.15 15.09
C LEU A 10 -20.81 -29.64 14.53
N GLY A 11 -20.00 -30.53 13.95
CA GLY A 11 -18.75 -30.16 13.28
C GLY A 11 -18.97 -29.20 12.11
N CYS A 12 -19.97 -29.47 11.26
CA CYS A 12 -20.32 -28.58 10.14
C CYS A 12 -20.79 -27.20 10.61
N VAL A 13 -21.57 -27.12 11.69
CA VAL A 13 -22.03 -25.85 12.28
C VAL A 13 -20.85 -25.03 12.80
N LEU A 14 -19.90 -25.68 13.49
CA LEU A 14 -18.71 -25.00 14.00
C LEU A 14 -17.81 -24.48 12.87
N ILE A 15 -17.67 -25.22 11.77
CA ILE A 15 -16.95 -24.77 10.58
C ILE A 15 -17.66 -23.57 9.95
N TYR A 16 -18.99 -23.59 9.86
CA TYR A 16 -19.76 -22.48 9.30
C TYR A 16 -19.61 -21.20 10.13
N ILE A 17 -19.64 -21.31 11.46
CA ILE A 17 -19.39 -20.19 12.38
C ILE A 17 -17.96 -19.65 12.21
N TRP A 18 -16.97 -20.53 12.10
CA TRP A 18 -15.58 -20.16 11.86
C TRP A 18 -15.39 -19.43 10.53
N LEU A 19 -16.00 -19.90 9.46
CA LEU A 19 -15.97 -19.25 8.16
C LEU A 19 -16.62 -17.86 8.21
N TRP A 20 -17.77 -17.73 8.87
CA TRP A 20 -18.43 -16.44 9.06
C TRP A 20 -17.59 -15.43 9.86
N PHE A 21 -16.87 -15.91 10.86
CA PHE A 21 -15.98 -15.08 11.67
C PHE A 21 -14.75 -14.59 10.89
N LEU A 22 -14.28 -15.36 9.91
CA LEU A 22 -13.08 -15.04 9.14
C LEU A 22 -13.31 -14.02 8.01
N ILE A 23 -14.52 -13.93 7.44
CA ILE A 23 -14.86 -13.02 6.33
C ILE A 23 -14.48 -11.53 6.57
N PRO A 24 -14.76 -10.90 7.73
CA PRO A 24 -14.46 -9.48 7.92
C PRO A 24 -12.96 -9.15 8.00
N PHE A 25 -12.08 -10.14 8.15
CA PHE A 25 -10.62 -9.93 8.18
C PHE A 25 -9.99 -9.89 6.79
N TYR A 26 -10.73 -10.28 5.74
CA TYR A 26 -10.25 -10.23 4.35
C TYR A 26 -10.80 -8.97 3.66
N GLY A 27 -10.02 -7.89 3.62
CA GLY A 27 -10.18 -6.88 2.55
C GLY A 27 -10.44 -5.42 2.95
N ALA A 28 -10.36 -5.03 4.22
CA ALA A 28 -10.36 -3.62 4.57
C ALA A 28 -8.98 -3.01 4.31
N ALA A 29 -8.72 -2.59 3.06
CA ALA A 29 -7.60 -1.69 2.82
C ALA A 29 -7.76 -0.43 3.68
N GLN A 30 -6.66 0.06 4.23
CA GLN A 30 -6.69 1.23 5.12
C GLN A 30 -7.10 2.48 4.32
N LEU A 31 -8.37 2.85 4.45
CA LEU A 31 -8.94 4.05 3.87
C LEU A 31 -8.52 5.27 4.69
N SER A 32 -7.63 6.10 4.13
CA SER A 32 -7.19 7.37 4.73
C SER A 32 -7.29 8.49 3.70
N THR A 33 -7.34 9.74 4.17
CA THR A 33 -7.20 10.94 3.33
C THR A 33 -5.74 11.37 3.19
N ARG A 34 -4.83 10.77 3.97
CA ARG A 34 -3.39 11.05 3.94
C ARG A 34 -2.60 9.77 4.22
N HIS A 35 -1.58 9.52 3.42
CA HIS A 35 -0.63 8.41 3.58
C HIS A 35 0.80 8.95 3.40
N TYR A 36 1.70 8.54 4.29
CA TYR A 36 3.13 8.80 4.16
C TYR A 36 3.84 7.53 3.75
N ILE A 37 4.69 7.64 2.74
CA ILE A 37 5.45 6.53 2.19
C ILE A 37 6.90 6.79 2.53
N PRO A 38 7.52 5.97 3.39
CA PRO A 38 8.93 6.13 3.70
C PRO A 38 9.79 5.85 2.46
N PRO A 39 11.06 6.26 2.51
CA PRO A 39 12.02 5.90 1.47
C PRO A 39 12.09 4.37 1.31
N ILE A 40 12.21 3.90 0.08
CA ILE A 40 12.42 2.48 -0.19
C ILE A 40 13.88 2.16 0.15
N PRO A 41 14.16 1.25 1.09
CA PRO A 41 15.51 0.73 1.22
C PRO A 41 15.84 -0.04 -0.06
N GLY A 42 16.88 0.38 -0.80
CA GLY A 42 17.34 -0.40 -1.95
C GLY A 42 17.71 -1.81 -1.50
N GLN A 43 17.25 -2.84 -2.23
CA GLN A 43 17.61 -4.21 -1.88
C GLN A 43 19.04 -4.48 -2.36
N TYR A 44 19.91 -4.99 -1.50
CA TYR A 44 21.27 -5.36 -1.88
C TYR A 44 21.34 -6.87 -2.08
N SER A 45 21.66 -7.34 -3.28
CA SER A 45 21.89 -8.76 -3.56
C SER A 45 23.09 -8.93 -4.48
N GLN A 46 23.98 -9.88 -4.19
CA GLN A 46 25.17 -10.20 -4.99
C GLN A 46 26.05 -8.99 -5.40
N ASN A 47 26.33 -8.06 -4.47
CA ASN A 47 27.11 -6.83 -4.75
C ASN A 47 26.52 -5.92 -5.82
N GLN A 48 25.24 -6.09 -6.14
CA GLN A 48 24.48 -5.18 -6.98
C GLN A 48 23.29 -4.67 -6.19
N MET A 49 23.04 -3.38 -6.37
CA MET A 49 21.92 -2.73 -5.75
C MET A 49 20.69 -2.94 -6.61
N PHE A 50 19.80 -3.81 -6.16
CA PHE A 50 18.47 -4.00 -6.71
C PHE A 50 17.57 -2.93 -6.13
N TYR A 51 17.57 -1.79 -6.78
CA TYR A 51 16.35 -1.02 -6.81
C TYR A 51 15.40 -1.77 -7.74
N ASN A 52 14.16 -2.04 -7.34
CA ASN A 52 13.17 -2.54 -8.29
C ASN A 52 13.12 -1.50 -9.42
N ASP A 53 13.65 -1.82 -10.61
CA ASP A 53 13.77 -0.87 -11.75
C ASP A 53 12.42 -0.21 -12.10
N GLU A 54 11.33 -0.80 -11.61
CA GLU A 54 10.00 -0.22 -11.67
C GLU A 54 9.29 -0.33 -10.32
N SER A 55 9.22 0.80 -9.65
CA SER A 55 8.45 1.03 -8.44
C SER A 55 7.14 1.76 -8.80
N TYR A 56 5.99 1.34 -8.27
CA TYR A 56 4.71 1.93 -8.63
C TYR A 56 3.85 2.34 -7.43
N LEU A 57 3.21 3.51 -7.56
CA LEU A 57 2.16 3.98 -6.66
C LEU A 57 0.79 3.67 -7.28
N TYR A 58 -0.06 2.99 -6.52
CA TYR A 58 -1.46 2.74 -6.90
C TYR A 58 -2.41 3.50 -5.98
N ILE A 59 -3.35 4.23 -6.58
CA ILE A 59 -4.37 5.02 -5.89
C ILE A 59 -5.73 4.56 -6.41
N SER A 60 -6.64 4.20 -5.51
CA SER A 60 -8.03 3.85 -5.85
C SER A 60 -8.99 4.35 -4.78
N THR A 61 -10.27 4.44 -5.11
CA THR A 61 -11.28 4.90 -4.15
C THR A 61 -12.56 4.09 -4.30
N PRO A 62 -13.29 3.79 -3.22
CA PRO A 62 -14.64 3.24 -3.32
C PRO A 62 -15.70 4.32 -3.57
N TYR A 63 -15.33 5.60 -3.49
CA TYR A 63 -16.26 6.72 -3.72
C TYR A 63 -16.44 6.99 -5.22
N PRO A 64 -17.55 7.64 -5.64
CA PRO A 64 -17.74 8.00 -7.05
C PRO A 64 -16.56 8.76 -7.64
N GLU A 65 -15.98 9.67 -6.85
CA GLU A 65 -14.83 10.49 -7.20
C GLU A 65 -14.00 10.81 -5.96
N ALA A 66 -12.67 10.87 -6.12
CA ALA A 66 -11.74 11.42 -5.15
C ALA A 66 -10.56 12.09 -5.87
N ARG A 67 -10.26 13.34 -5.52
CA ARG A 67 -9.12 14.10 -6.03
C ARG A 67 -7.93 13.88 -5.13
N PHE A 68 -6.78 13.55 -5.70
CA PHE A 68 -5.57 13.26 -4.96
C PHE A 68 -4.40 14.15 -5.38
N THR A 69 -3.40 14.22 -4.51
CA THR A 69 -2.11 14.86 -4.75
C THR A 69 -1.01 13.99 -4.16
N ILE A 70 -0.04 13.61 -4.99
CA ILE A 70 1.21 12.96 -4.61
C ILE A 70 2.28 14.05 -4.54
N LYS A 71 2.94 14.18 -3.39
CA LYS A 71 4.03 15.11 -3.17
C LYS A 71 5.30 14.31 -2.86
N PRO A 72 6.29 14.32 -3.76
CA PRO A 72 7.62 13.81 -3.43
C PRO A 72 8.23 14.71 -2.34
N ILE A 73 8.67 14.09 -1.24
CA ILE A 73 9.25 14.83 -0.11
C ILE A 73 10.59 15.43 -0.56
N GLY A 74 10.86 16.68 -0.18
CA GLY A 74 12.09 17.38 -0.56
C GLY A 74 12.15 17.90 -1.99
N GLN A 75 11.11 17.68 -2.80
CA GLN A 75 11.00 18.19 -4.16
C GLN A 75 10.12 19.45 -4.23
N SER A 76 10.35 20.27 -5.26
CA SER A 76 9.54 21.45 -5.49
C SER A 76 8.08 21.10 -5.87
N ALA A 77 7.17 22.05 -5.68
CA ALA A 77 5.76 21.87 -6.05
C ALA A 77 5.53 21.56 -7.55
N ASN A 78 6.50 21.87 -8.42
CA ASN A 78 6.43 21.54 -9.84
C ASN A 78 6.48 20.02 -10.10
N ASN A 79 6.96 19.23 -9.14
CA ASN A 79 7.04 17.77 -9.22
C ASN A 79 5.83 17.09 -8.56
N TRP A 80 4.84 17.86 -8.09
CA TRP A 80 3.62 17.28 -7.51
C TRP A 80 2.73 16.71 -8.61
N ILE A 81 2.13 15.56 -8.32
CA ILE A 81 1.24 14.87 -9.25
C ILE A 81 -0.18 14.96 -8.69
N THR A 82 -1.05 15.66 -9.39
CA THR A 82 -2.47 15.77 -9.03
C THR A 82 -3.32 14.96 -9.99
N GLY A 83 -4.38 14.34 -9.49
CA GLY A 83 -5.29 13.58 -10.34
C GLY A 83 -6.66 13.33 -9.71
N LEU A 84 -7.47 12.60 -10.46
CA LEU A 84 -8.81 12.17 -10.07
C LEU A 84 -8.88 10.64 -10.21
N VAL A 85 -9.39 9.98 -9.18
CA VAL A 85 -9.77 8.56 -9.24
C VAL A 85 -11.27 8.43 -9.01
N THR A 86 -11.85 7.36 -9.53
CA THR A 86 -13.28 7.03 -9.37
C THR A 86 -13.43 5.61 -8.86
N SER A 87 -14.65 5.22 -8.48
CA SER A 87 -14.95 3.84 -8.07
C SER A 87 -14.68 2.79 -9.16
N THR A 88 -14.54 3.21 -10.42
CA THR A 88 -14.30 2.33 -11.56
C THR A 88 -12.96 2.57 -12.26
N ASN A 89 -12.19 3.60 -11.86
CA ASN A 89 -10.94 3.96 -12.50
C ASN A 89 -9.88 4.33 -11.44
N SER A 90 -8.84 3.50 -11.36
CA SER A 90 -7.69 3.70 -10.48
C SER A 90 -6.57 4.46 -11.20
N PHE A 91 -5.63 4.97 -10.42
CA PHE A 91 -4.45 5.65 -10.91
C PHE A 91 -3.20 4.85 -10.57
N ARG A 92 -2.27 4.77 -11.54
CA ARG A 92 -0.95 4.16 -11.37
C ARG A 92 0.10 5.13 -11.89
N VAL A 93 1.16 5.34 -11.11
CA VAL A 93 2.33 6.10 -11.56
C VAL A 93 3.61 5.35 -11.22
N LYS A 94 4.54 5.33 -12.18
CA LYS A 94 5.91 4.84 -11.96
C LYS A 94 6.66 5.91 -11.17
N VAL A 95 7.34 5.50 -10.10
CA VAL A 95 8.20 6.38 -9.31
C VAL A 95 9.65 5.99 -9.50
N SER A 96 10.52 6.99 -9.64
CA SER A 96 11.95 6.74 -9.79
C SER A 96 12.56 6.41 -8.44
N ASN A 97 13.41 5.39 -8.40
CA ASN A 97 14.19 5.06 -7.20
C ASN A 97 15.13 6.20 -6.79
N ASP A 98 15.49 7.11 -7.68
CA ASP A 98 16.27 8.30 -7.30
C ASP A 98 15.46 9.26 -6.40
N GLU A 99 14.15 9.33 -6.60
CA GLU A 99 13.24 10.19 -5.84
C GLU A 99 12.87 9.58 -4.47
N VAL A 100 12.89 8.25 -4.38
CA VAL A 100 12.25 7.52 -3.27
C VAL A 100 13.19 6.56 -2.55
N GLY A 101 14.32 6.24 -3.16
CA GLY A 101 15.28 5.27 -2.66
C GLY A 101 16.13 5.86 -1.54
N ALA A 102 16.42 5.01 -0.57
CA ALA A 102 17.47 5.18 0.41
C ALA A 102 18.55 4.12 0.13
N ASP A 103 19.75 4.58 -0.24
CA ASP A 103 20.91 3.72 -0.46
C ASP A 103 21.75 3.66 0.81
N PRO A 104 21.68 2.61 1.64
CA PRO A 104 22.49 2.54 2.85
C PRO A 104 23.97 2.17 2.59
N SER A 105 24.37 1.78 1.38
CA SER A 105 25.70 1.19 1.11
C SER A 105 26.87 2.13 1.41
N ASN A 106 26.65 3.44 1.32
CA ASN A 106 27.66 4.48 1.52
C ASN A 106 27.49 5.25 2.85
N PHE A 107 26.63 4.78 3.76
CA PHE A 107 26.32 5.50 4.99
C PHE A 107 26.48 4.65 6.26
N GLU A 108 26.80 5.31 7.37
CA GLU A 108 26.91 4.66 8.67
C GLU A 108 25.54 4.21 9.22
N ASN A 109 25.53 3.26 10.16
CA ASN A 109 24.34 2.59 10.71
C ASN A 109 23.28 3.52 11.38
N ASN A 110 23.50 4.83 11.46
CA ASN A 110 22.55 5.82 12.02
C ASN A 110 22.25 6.98 11.05
N TYR A 111 22.60 6.84 9.78
CA TYR A 111 22.35 7.87 8.79
C TYR A 111 20.84 8.00 8.50
N THR A 112 20.34 9.23 8.56
CA THR A 112 18.94 9.54 8.26
C THR A 112 18.83 10.08 6.85
N PHE A 113 18.10 9.37 6.00
CA PHE A 113 17.74 9.87 4.67
C PHE A 113 16.67 10.95 4.82
N THR A 114 17.04 12.21 4.62
CA THR A 114 16.11 13.33 4.50
C THR A 114 15.63 13.48 3.06
N ASP A 115 14.52 14.17 2.85
CA ASP A 115 14.06 14.57 1.51
C ASP A 115 13.80 13.38 0.57
N LYS A 116 13.29 12.28 1.14
CA LYS A 116 12.94 11.05 0.43
C LYS A 116 11.55 10.55 0.82
N GLY A 117 10.89 9.85 -0.10
CA GLY A 117 9.55 9.29 0.08
C GLY A 117 8.43 10.20 -0.44
N PHE A 118 7.19 9.93 -0.04
CA PHE A 118 6.01 10.68 -0.50
C PHE A 118 5.01 11.00 0.60
N GLU A 119 4.33 12.13 0.44
CA GLU A 119 3.02 12.39 1.04
C GLU A 119 1.96 12.25 -0.05
N VAL A 120 1.00 11.34 0.13
CA VAL A 120 -0.19 11.24 -0.73
C VAL A 120 -1.40 11.73 0.05
N THR A 121 -2.12 12.70 -0.50
CA THR A 121 -3.32 13.29 0.10
C THR A 121 -4.50 13.22 -0.85
N ALA A 122 -5.72 13.17 -0.32
CA ALA A 122 -6.93 13.27 -1.10
C ALA A 122 -8.07 13.95 -0.33
N ASP A 123 -9.05 14.47 -1.08
CA ASP A 123 -10.25 15.13 -0.54
C ASP A 123 -11.27 14.13 0.08
N ARG A 124 -11.15 12.84 -0.27
CA ARG A 124 -11.92 11.73 0.29
C ARG A 124 -11.02 10.56 0.61
N LYS A 125 -11.53 9.61 1.41
CA LYS A 125 -10.73 8.43 1.74
C LYS A 125 -10.44 7.62 0.47
N PHE A 126 -9.20 7.19 0.37
CA PHE A 126 -8.73 6.37 -0.74
C PHE A 126 -7.92 5.20 -0.20
N MET A 127 -7.91 4.13 -0.98
CA MET A 127 -6.99 3.04 -0.81
C MET A 127 -5.70 3.38 -1.53
N PHE A 128 -4.60 3.13 -0.84
CA PHE A 128 -3.26 3.28 -1.38
C PHE A 128 -2.56 1.92 -1.31
N LEU A 129 -1.91 1.52 -2.40
CA LEU A 129 -1.08 0.31 -2.45
C LEU A 129 0.25 0.63 -3.12
N TYR A 130 1.33 0.17 -2.50
CA TYR A 130 2.69 0.26 -3.00
C TYR A 130 3.16 -1.16 -3.33
N VAL A 131 3.63 -1.40 -4.56
CA VAL A 131 4.16 -2.71 -5.02
C VAL A 131 5.46 -2.50 -5.77
#